data_AF-A0A6I5YWJ7-F1
#
_entry.id   AF-A0A6I5YWJ7-F1
#
_cell.length_a   1.000
_cell.length_b   1.000
_cell.length_c   1.000
_cell.angle_alpha   90.00
_cell.angle_beta   90.00
_cell.angle_gamma   90.00
#
_symmetry.space_group_name_H-M   'P 1'
#
loop_
_entity.id
_entity.type
_entity.pdbx_description
1 polymer ?
#
loop_
_entity_poly.entity_id
_entity_poly.type
_entity_poly.pdbx_seq_one_letter_code
_entity_poly.pdbx_strand_id
1 'polypeptide(L)'
;MSALIATGPAALLPLALLFPLAATIRQTWPGSERCGGMVSNAVSGATWLVPLIFIVPMCVGLMIGGQVSPLPQRTFTHLATDHGPAIALAGAIAVIIAELWLLLTPAMVVLRFSDPARRGAMRALVPLNLLLGGGFLAMILFVRA
;
A
#
# COMPACT_ATOMS: atom_id res chain seq x y z
N MET A 1 -22.23 23.49 2.86
CA MET A 1 -21.43 23.91 1.69
C MET A 1 -20.16 24.58 2.18
N SER A 2 -19.07 23.82 2.33
CA SER A 2 -17.73 24.37 2.60
C SER A 2 -16.74 23.62 1.73
N ALA A 3 -16.85 23.81 0.42
CA ALA A 3 -15.84 23.46 -0.57
C ALA A 3 -14.81 24.60 -0.66
N LEU A 4 -14.29 25.04 0.49
CA LEU A 4 -13.25 26.05 0.55
C LEU A 4 -11.96 25.37 1.01
N ILE A 5 -11.03 25.26 0.06
CA ILE A 5 -9.59 25.33 0.28
C ILE A 5 -8.91 24.01 0.72
N ALA A 6 -8.77 23.08 -0.22
CA ALA A 6 -7.64 22.15 -0.25
C ALA A 6 -6.38 22.86 -0.85
N THR A 7 -6.01 24.04 -0.36
CA THR A 7 -4.82 24.80 -0.84
C THR A 7 -3.69 24.86 0.20
N GLY A 8 -3.62 23.86 1.09
CA GLY A 8 -2.50 23.68 1.99
C GLY A 8 -1.52 22.61 1.48
N PRO A 9 -0.29 22.55 2.03
CA PRO A 9 0.67 21.48 1.73
C PRO A 9 0.09 20.07 1.99
N ALA A 10 -0.92 19.94 2.86
CA ALA A 10 -1.64 18.69 3.11
C ALA A 10 -2.35 18.12 1.86
N ALA A 11 -2.76 18.97 0.90
CA ALA A 11 -3.36 18.51 -0.35
C ALA A 11 -2.35 17.79 -1.27
N LEU A 12 -1.05 18.02 -1.07
CA LEU A 12 0.02 17.36 -1.82
C LEU A 12 0.31 15.95 -1.30
N LEU A 13 -0.06 15.64 -0.05
CA LEU A 13 0.18 14.33 0.56
C LEU A 13 -0.44 13.16 -0.24
N PRO A 14 -1.74 13.16 -0.58
CA PRO A 14 -2.31 12.07 -1.36
C PRO A 14 -1.65 11.95 -2.75
N LEU A 15 -1.31 13.07 -3.39
CA LEU A 15 -0.60 13.07 -4.67
C LEU A 15 0.80 12.46 -4.56
N ALA A 16 1.54 12.81 -3.52
CA ALA A 16 2.85 12.24 -3.24
C ALA A 16 2.79 10.73 -2.98
N LEU A 17 1.70 10.24 -2.38
CA LEU A 17 1.47 8.81 -2.13
C LEU A 17 1.05 8.02 -3.38
N LEU A 18 0.63 8.68 -4.47
CA LEU A 18 0.34 7.99 -5.73
C LEU A 18 1.59 7.38 -6.36
N PHE A 19 2.77 7.98 -6.18
CA PHE A 19 4.03 7.45 -6.70
C PHE A 19 4.46 6.13 -6.03
N PRO A 20 4.57 6.03 -4.68
CA PRO A 20 4.84 4.77 -4.01
C PRO A 20 3.73 3.73 -4.23
N LEU A 21 2.47 4.16 -4.38
CA LEU A 21 1.38 3.25 -4.78
C LEU A 21 1.62 2.69 -6.19
N ALA A 22 1.93 3.53 -7.17
CA ALA A 22 2.21 3.10 -8.54
C ALA A 22 3.42 2.16 -8.60
N ALA A 23 4.48 2.47 -7.84
CA ALA A 23 5.64 1.58 -7.70
C ALA A 23 5.25 0.24 -7.07
N THR A 24 4.42 0.23 -6.02
CA THR A 24 3.91 -0.99 -5.37
C THR A 24 3.07 -1.83 -6.35
N ILE A 25 2.14 -1.23 -7.09
CA ILE A 25 1.32 -1.91 -8.10
C ILE A 25 2.22 -2.51 -9.17
N ARG A 26 3.22 -1.78 -9.64
CA ARG A 26 4.19 -2.28 -10.62
C ARG A 26 4.97 -3.49 -10.10
N GLN A 27 5.36 -3.52 -8.83
CA GLN A 27 6.03 -4.69 -8.25
C GLN A 27 5.09 -5.87 -8.04
N THR A 28 3.79 -5.59 -7.87
CA THR A 28 2.76 -6.61 -7.62
C THR A 28 2.24 -7.23 -8.91
N TRP A 29 2.28 -6.51 -10.03
CA TRP A 29 1.72 -6.95 -11.30
C TRP A 29 2.67 -7.87 -12.10
N PRO A 30 2.28 -9.11 -12.42
CA PRO A 30 3.09 -9.99 -13.26
C PRO A 30 3.15 -9.46 -14.70
N GLY A 31 4.36 -9.24 -15.21
CA GLY A 31 4.59 -8.81 -16.60
C GLY A 31 4.68 -7.29 -16.80
N SER A 32 4.75 -6.49 -15.72
CA SER A 32 4.95 -5.04 -15.77
C SER A 32 6.25 -4.59 -16.46
N GLU A 33 7.16 -5.52 -16.74
CA GLU A 33 8.42 -5.30 -17.45
C GLU A 33 8.20 -4.93 -18.92
N ARG A 34 7.05 -5.34 -19.48
CA ARG A 34 6.70 -5.13 -20.90
C ARG A 34 6.14 -3.74 -21.19
N CYS A 35 5.74 -2.97 -20.17
CA CYS A 35 5.10 -1.66 -20.32
C CYS A 35 6.05 -0.47 -19.99
N GLY A 36 7.35 -0.64 -20.19
CA GLY A 36 8.41 0.25 -19.69
C GLY A 36 8.78 1.42 -20.59
N GLY A 37 7.89 2.40 -20.77
CA GLY A 37 8.27 3.72 -21.30
C GLY A 37 9.05 4.57 -20.27
N MET A 38 9.78 5.59 -20.72
CA MET A 38 10.57 6.48 -19.84
C MET A 38 9.72 7.10 -18.71
N VAL A 39 8.51 7.58 -19.03
CA VAL A 39 7.57 8.16 -18.07
C VAL A 39 7.08 7.12 -17.05
N SER A 40 6.77 5.90 -17.50
CA SER A 40 6.39 4.78 -16.63
C SER A 40 7.52 4.48 -15.62
N ASN A 41 8.76 4.46 -16.08
CA ASN A 41 9.94 4.26 -15.23
C ASN A 41 10.16 5.41 -14.23
N ALA A 42 9.90 6.66 -14.60
CA ALA A 42 10.01 7.78 -13.68
C ALA A 42 8.95 7.76 -12.58
N VAL A 43 7.70 7.42 -12.92
CA VAL A 43 6.54 7.47 -11.99
C VAL A 43 6.46 6.23 -11.09
N SER A 44 6.96 5.07 -11.54
CA SER A 44 6.91 3.80 -10.80
C SER A 44 8.30 3.19 -10.56
N GLY A 45 9.33 4.03 -10.57
CA GLY A 45 10.72 3.64 -10.36
C GLY A 45 11.00 3.13 -8.94
N ALA A 46 12.12 2.42 -8.78
CA ALA A 46 12.53 1.84 -7.50
C ALA A 46 12.75 2.89 -6.40
N THR A 47 13.10 4.13 -6.76
CA THR A 47 13.28 5.24 -5.81
C THR A 47 12.01 5.51 -5.00
N TRP A 48 10.82 5.31 -5.60
CA TRP A 48 9.54 5.47 -4.92
C TRP A 48 9.21 4.33 -3.96
N LEU A 49 10.03 3.29 -3.89
CA LEU A 49 9.91 2.27 -2.85
C LEU A 49 10.58 2.70 -1.54
N VAL A 50 11.51 3.66 -1.56
CA VAL A 50 12.21 4.12 -0.34
C VAL A 50 11.24 4.66 0.72
N PRO A 51 10.24 5.50 0.39
CA PRO A 51 9.25 5.95 1.38
C PRO A 51 8.48 4.80 2.05
N LEU A 52 8.34 3.66 1.39
CA LEU A 52 7.57 2.51 1.91
C LEU A 52 8.19 1.91 3.17
N ILE A 53 9.50 2.07 3.36
CA ILE A 53 10.22 1.67 4.58
C ILE A 53 9.62 2.34 5.82
N PHE A 54 9.08 3.55 5.68
CA PHE A 54 8.42 4.28 6.76
C PHE A 54 6.91 4.11 6.72
N ILE A 55 6.30 4.20 5.54
CA ILE A 55 4.82 4.18 5.39
C ILE A 55 4.25 2.86 5.87
N VAL A 56 4.82 1.72 5.48
CA VAL A 56 4.23 0.40 5.79
C VAL A 56 4.30 0.10 7.30
N PRO A 57 5.47 0.18 7.98
CA PRO A 57 5.53 -0.07 9.42
C PRO A 57 4.72 0.94 10.24
N MET A 58 4.73 2.22 9.85
CA MET A 58 3.91 3.25 10.51
C MET A 58 2.42 2.92 10.39
N CYS A 59 1.94 2.59 9.19
CA CYS A 59 0.54 2.27 8.96
C CYS A 59 0.13 1.01 9.75
N VAL A 60 0.96 -0.03 9.74
CA VAL A 60 0.74 -1.24 10.55
C VAL A 60 0.73 -0.92 12.04
N GLY A 61 1.65 -0.08 12.54
CA GLY A 61 1.65 0.37 13.93
C GLY A 61 0.38 1.12 14.32
N LEU A 62 -0.12 1.99 13.45
CA LEU A 62 -1.38 2.70 13.64
C LEU A 62 -2.58 1.74 13.61
N MET A 63 -2.56 0.71 12.78
CA MET A 63 -3.59 -0.34 12.76
C MET A 63 -3.60 -1.13 14.07
N ILE A 64 -2.42 -1.57 14.52
CA ILE A 64 -2.27 -2.27 15.80
C ILE A 64 -2.72 -1.39 16.96
N GLY A 65 -2.43 -0.08 16.92
CA GLY A 65 -2.86 0.90 17.90
C GLY A 65 -4.37 1.21 17.87
N GLY A 66 -5.07 0.82 16.81
CA GLY A 66 -6.50 1.13 16.59
C GLY A 66 -6.76 2.56 16.13
N GLN A 67 -5.74 3.27 15.65
CA GLN A 67 -5.85 4.64 15.14
C GLN A 67 -6.33 4.68 13.69
N VAL A 68 -6.06 3.62 12.93
CA VAL A 68 -6.57 3.43 11.55
C VAL A 68 -7.11 2.02 11.40
N SER A 69 -8.14 1.87 10.58
CA SER A 69 -8.70 0.56 10.23
C SER A 69 -7.89 -0.06 9.09
N PRO A 70 -7.72 -1.39 9.06
CA PRO A 70 -7.16 -2.06 7.90
C PRO A 70 -8.06 -1.92 6.67
N LEU A 71 -9.37 -1.69 6.83
CA LEU A 71 -10.26 -1.35 5.72
C LEU A 71 -10.09 0.12 5.29
N PRO A 72 -9.66 0.40 4.04
CA PRO A 72 -9.38 1.77 3.57
C PRO A 72 -10.58 2.72 3.68
N GLN A 73 -11.78 2.22 3.43
CA GLN A 73 -13.01 3.02 3.47
C GLN A 73 -13.30 3.52 4.88
N ARG A 74 -13.12 2.66 5.90
CA ARG A 74 -13.30 3.02 7.31
C ARG A 74 -12.26 4.03 7.77
N THR A 75 -11.01 3.85 7.35
CA THR A 75 -9.93 4.82 7.62
C THR A 75 -10.22 6.17 6.99
N PHE A 76 -10.72 6.20 5.75
CA PHE A 76 -11.15 7.44 5.12
C PHE A 76 -12.25 8.12 5.92
N THR A 77 -13.33 7.41 6.26
CA THR A 77 -14.45 8.02 6.99
C THR A 77 -14.03 8.55 8.35
N HIS A 78 -13.17 7.81 9.06
CA HIS A 78 -12.65 8.21 10.38
C HIS A 78 -11.74 9.44 10.31
N LEU A 79 -10.78 9.46 9.38
CA LEU A 79 -9.85 10.59 9.27
C LEU A 79 -10.51 11.82 8.62
N ALA A 80 -11.54 11.63 7.80
CA ALA A 80 -12.23 12.74 7.14
C ALA A 80 -12.98 13.63 8.14
N THR A 81 -13.50 13.06 9.22
CA THR A 81 -14.17 13.83 10.27
C THR A 81 -13.19 14.69 11.07
N ASP A 82 -12.00 14.14 11.35
CA ASP A 82 -11.10 14.73 12.34
C ASP A 82 -10.01 15.61 11.72
N HIS A 83 -9.57 15.28 10.49
CA HIS A 83 -8.41 15.89 9.85
C HIS A 83 -8.68 16.39 8.42
N GLY A 84 -9.91 16.20 7.94
CA GLY A 84 -10.35 16.63 6.62
C GLY A 84 -10.00 15.65 5.50
N PRO A 85 -10.56 15.89 4.30
CA PRO A 85 -10.62 14.90 3.22
C PRO A 85 -9.25 14.57 2.60
N ALA A 86 -8.31 15.51 2.58
CA ALA A 86 -6.99 15.28 1.99
C ALA A 86 -6.14 14.29 2.81
N ILE A 87 -6.13 14.46 4.14
CA ILE A 87 -5.44 13.55 5.06
C ILE A 87 -6.15 12.20 5.07
N ALA A 88 -7.48 12.19 5.02
CA ALA A 88 -8.25 10.96 4.91
C ALA A 88 -7.92 10.14 3.66
N LEU A 89 -7.80 10.81 2.50
CA LEU A 89 -7.40 10.16 1.26
C LEU A 89 -5.97 9.62 1.34
N ALA A 90 -5.04 10.40 1.89
CA ALA A 90 -3.66 9.97 2.11
C ALA A 90 -3.60 8.73 3.02
N GLY A 91 -4.36 8.73 4.11
CA GLY A 91 -4.49 7.57 5.01
C GLY A 91 -5.06 6.35 4.32
N ALA A 92 -6.12 6.49 3.52
CA ALA A 92 -6.70 5.39 2.75
C ALA A 92 -5.70 4.81 1.73
N ILE A 93 -4.95 5.65 1.03
CA ILE A 93 -3.88 5.21 0.10
C ILE A 93 -2.78 4.47 0.87
N ALA A 94 -2.34 5.00 2.00
CA ALA A 94 -1.31 4.35 2.83
C ALA A 94 -1.77 2.97 3.33
N VAL A 95 -3.04 2.83 3.70
CA VAL A 95 -3.65 1.54 4.05
C VAL A 95 -3.62 0.58 2.87
N ILE A 96 -4.04 1.00 1.67
CA ILE A 96 -3.98 0.16 0.46
C ILE A 96 -2.54 -0.32 0.19
N ILE A 97 -1.56 0.58 0.32
CA ILE A 97 -0.15 0.23 0.17
C ILE A 97 0.23 -0.84 1.21
N ALA A 98 -0.07 -0.61 2.50
CA ALA A 98 0.25 -1.56 3.56
C ALA A 98 -0.43 -2.93 3.35
N GLU A 99 -1.70 -2.95 2.93
CA GLU A 99 -2.43 -4.19 2.60
C GLU A 99 -1.74 -4.94 1.45
N LEU A 100 -1.37 -4.25 0.36
CA LEU A 100 -0.65 -4.89 -0.75
C LEU A 100 0.67 -5.50 -0.27
N TRP A 101 1.42 -4.78 0.58
CA TRP A 101 2.68 -5.25 1.14
C TRP A 101 2.54 -6.38 2.15
N LEU A 102 1.42 -6.47 2.86
CA LEU A 102 1.15 -7.59 3.75
C LEU A 102 0.68 -8.82 2.97
N LEU A 103 -0.15 -8.63 1.96
CA LEU A 103 -0.88 -9.71 1.29
C LEU A 103 -0.11 -10.31 0.11
N LEU A 104 0.48 -9.49 -0.76
CA LEU A 104 0.87 -9.96 -2.09
C LEU A 104 2.25 -9.48 -2.56
N THR A 105 2.59 -8.21 -2.33
CA THR A 105 3.79 -7.60 -2.91
C THR A 105 5.09 -8.36 -2.59
N PRO A 106 5.37 -8.82 -1.34
CA PRO A 106 6.59 -9.56 -1.04
C PRO A 106 6.71 -10.86 -1.84
N ALA A 107 5.63 -11.63 -1.93
CA ALA A 107 5.63 -12.89 -2.68
C ALA A 107 5.86 -12.65 -4.18
N MET A 108 5.27 -11.59 -4.75
CA MET A 108 5.46 -11.22 -6.14
C MET A 108 6.87 -10.70 -6.42
N VAL A 109 7.44 -9.91 -5.50
CA VAL A 109 8.84 -9.45 -5.58
C VAL A 109 9.79 -10.65 -5.56
N VAL A 110 9.63 -11.58 -4.63
CA VAL A 110 10.46 -12.81 -4.58
C VAL A 110 10.32 -13.61 -5.87
N LEU A 111 9.11 -13.82 -6.37
CA LEU A 111 8.87 -14.51 -7.63
C LEU A 111 9.59 -13.84 -8.81
N ARG A 112 9.53 -12.51 -8.87
CA ARG A 112 10.11 -11.71 -9.94
C ARG A 112 11.63 -11.82 -9.99
N PHE A 113 12.28 -11.72 -8.82
CA PHE A 113 13.74 -11.76 -8.71
C PHE A 113 14.32 -13.18 -8.52
N SER A 114 13.46 -14.20 -8.42
CA SER A 114 13.90 -15.59 -8.36
C SER A 114 14.34 -16.16 -9.71
N ASP A 115 15.35 -17.04 -9.66
CA ASP A 115 15.84 -17.78 -10.81
C ASP A 115 14.71 -18.53 -11.53
N PRO A 116 14.67 -18.54 -12.88
CA PRO A 116 13.62 -19.22 -13.65
C PRO A 116 13.42 -20.69 -13.25
N ALA A 117 14.50 -21.40 -12.93
CA ALA A 117 14.45 -22.80 -12.48
C ALA A 117 13.74 -23.00 -11.14
N ARG A 118 13.72 -21.97 -10.27
CA ARG A 118 13.14 -22.01 -8.92
C ARG A 118 11.76 -21.36 -8.83
N ARG A 119 11.32 -20.62 -9.85
CA ARG A 119 10.02 -19.94 -9.89
C ARG A 119 8.84 -20.88 -9.61
N GLY A 120 8.90 -22.13 -10.06
CA GLY A 120 7.86 -23.13 -9.78
C GLY A 120 7.64 -23.35 -8.29
N ALA A 121 8.72 -23.55 -7.53
CA ALA A 121 8.66 -23.70 -6.07
C ALA A 121 8.24 -22.40 -5.37
N MET A 122 8.74 -21.26 -5.83
CA MET A 122 8.44 -19.95 -5.23
C MET A 122 6.97 -19.52 -5.39
N ARG A 123 6.20 -20.12 -6.31
CA ARG A 123 4.77 -19.82 -6.46
C ARG A 123 3.96 -20.17 -5.22
N ALA A 124 4.41 -21.16 -4.44
CA ALA A 124 3.78 -21.52 -3.18
C ALA A 124 3.85 -20.40 -2.11
N LEU A 125 4.76 -19.43 -2.28
CA LEU A 125 4.84 -18.27 -1.38
C LEU A 125 3.65 -17.33 -1.51
N VAL A 126 2.98 -17.29 -2.66
CA VAL A 126 1.80 -16.42 -2.87
C VAL A 126 0.65 -16.81 -1.95
N PRO A 127 0.13 -18.06 -1.97
CA PRO A 127 -0.94 -18.45 -1.06
C PRO A 127 -0.50 -18.41 0.41
N LEU A 128 0.78 -18.71 0.71
CA LEU A 128 1.31 -18.58 2.08
C LEU A 128 1.26 -17.14 2.57
N ASN A 129 1.72 -16.18 1.76
CA ASN A 129 1.75 -14.77 2.13
C ASN A 129 0.33 -14.19 2.25
N LEU A 130 -0.60 -14.61 1.38
CA LEU A 130 -2.01 -14.27 1.50
C LEU A 130 -2.63 -14.81 2.80
N LEU A 131 -2.29 -16.03 3.20
CA LEU A 131 -2.73 -16.63 4.46
C LEU A 131 -2.19 -15.87 5.67
N LEU A 132 -0.88 -15.59 5.70
CA LEU A 132 -0.24 -14.91 6.82
C LEU A 132 -0.68 -13.44 6.93
N GLY A 133 -0.63 -12.70 5.82
CA GLY A 133 -1.08 -11.30 5.77
C GLY A 133 -2.57 -11.17 6.02
N GLY A 134 -3.39 -12.04 5.41
CA GLY A 134 -4.83 -12.06 5.61
C GLY A 134 -5.21 -12.44 7.04
N GLY A 135 -4.55 -13.45 7.61
CA GLY A 135 -4.71 -13.82 9.02
C GLY A 135 -4.35 -12.70 9.97
N PHE A 136 -3.26 -11.96 9.70
CA PHE A 136 -2.86 -10.79 10.48
C PHE A 136 -3.89 -9.65 10.40
N LEU A 137 -4.37 -9.30 9.20
CA LEU A 137 -5.40 -8.28 9.02
C LEU A 137 -6.72 -8.68 9.68
N ALA A 138 -7.11 -9.95 9.55
CA ALA A 138 -8.29 -10.50 10.23
C ALA A 138 -8.15 -10.39 11.75
N MET A 139 -6.99 -10.76 12.31
CA MET A 139 -6.72 -10.62 13.74
C MET A 139 -6.88 -9.17 14.21
N ILE A 140 -6.33 -8.19 13.48
CA ILE A 140 -6.53 -6.77 13.80
C ILE A 140 -8.01 -6.40 13.77
N LEU A 141 -8.74 -6.84 12.74
CA LEU A 141 -10.17 -6.58 12.63
C LEU A 141 -10.97 -7.20 13.76
N PHE A 142 -10.70 -8.44 14.17
CA PHE A 142 -11.47 -9.13 15.22
C PHE A 142 -11.12 -8.69 16.63
N VAL A 143 -9.87 -8.33 16.90
CA VAL A 143 -9.45 -7.81 18.21
C VAL A 143 -9.97 -6.39 18.44
N ARG A 144 -10.30 -5.66 17.36
CA ARG A 144 -10.71 -4.25 17.39
C ARG A 144 -12.13 -3.99 16.90
N ALA A 145 -12.88 -5.03 16.51
CA ALA A 145 -14.32 -4.95 16.22
C ALA A 145 -15.13 -4.92 17.52
#